data_AF-A0A660YDS6-F1
#
_entry.id   AF-A0A660YDS6-F1
#
_cell.length_a   1.000
_cell.length_b   1.000
_cell.length_c   1.000
_cell.angle_alpha   90.00
_cell.angle_beta   90.00
_cell.angle_gamma   90.00
#
_symmetry.space_group_name_H-M   'P 1'
#
loop_
_entity.id
_entity.type
_entity.pdbx_description
1 polymer ?
#
loop_
_entity_poly.entity_id
_entity_poly.type
_entity_poly.pdbx_seq_one_letter_code
_entity_poly.pdbx_strand_id
1 'polypeptide(L)'
;MVQIILTFLLSASWAGIKVEGYVEWRTQVIRATGIAAPNPSLPLAVQRPAMLEAAKQIALRNLLQIVKGVYINSETTVENAMLKSDVIRSKVEGYIRDFRILKERYMSDGTLEVD
;
A
#
# COMPACT_ATOMS: atom_id res chain seq x y z
N MET A 1 -42.41 -31.29 1.07
CA MET A 1 -42.13 -29.85 1.12
C MET A 1 -40.91 -29.61 1.99
N VAL A 2 -39.69 -29.75 1.45
CA VAL A 2 -38.45 -29.07 1.91
C VAL A 2 -37.51 -29.07 0.71
N GLN A 3 -37.08 -27.89 0.27
CA GLN A 3 -36.23 -27.67 -0.90
C GLN A 3 -34.79 -27.50 -0.39
N ILE A 4 -33.90 -28.43 -0.75
CA ILE A 4 -32.47 -28.35 -0.42
C ILE A 4 -31.84 -27.38 -1.41
N ILE A 5 -31.60 -26.15 -0.97
CA ILE A 5 -30.86 -25.16 -1.76
C ILE A 5 -29.37 -25.46 -1.59
N LEU A 6 -28.82 -26.12 -2.61
CA LEU A 6 -27.39 -26.32 -2.82
C LEU A 6 -26.73 -24.94 -3.03
N THR A 7 -26.05 -24.41 -2.02
CA THR A 7 -25.38 -23.12 -2.14
C THR A 7 -24.02 -23.31 -2.81
N PHE A 8 -23.88 -22.72 -3.99
CA PHE A 8 -22.64 -22.57 -4.75
C PHE A 8 -21.56 -21.88 -3.91
N LEU A 9 -20.40 -22.50 -3.75
CA LEU A 9 -19.16 -21.82 -3.37
C LEU A 9 -18.68 -21.01 -4.58
N LEU A 10 -19.07 -19.73 -4.65
CA LEU A 10 -18.32 -18.76 -5.45
C LEU A 10 -16.97 -18.56 -4.75
N SER A 11 -15.90 -19.16 -5.27
CA SER A 11 -14.56 -18.64 -5.08
C SER A 11 -14.46 -17.33 -5.86
N ALA A 12 -15.03 -16.27 -5.30
CA ALA A 12 -14.69 -14.92 -5.72
C ALA A 12 -13.25 -14.69 -5.24
N SER A 13 -12.29 -14.97 -6.11
CA SER A 13 -10.94 -14.43 -6.00
C SER A 13 -11.08 -12.93 -6.09
N TRP A 14 -11.33 -12.28 -4.96
CA TRP A 14 -11.18 -10.84 -4.87
C TRP A 14 -9.69 -10.60 -5.06
N ALA A 15 -9.28 -10.25 -6.28
CA ALA A 15 -8.01 -9.59 -6.53
C ALA A 15 -8.10 -8.19 -5.91
N GLY A 16 -8.27 -8.15 -4.59
CA GLY A 16 -8.11 -6.96 -3.79
C GLY A 16 -6.67 -6.54 -3.92
N ILE A 17 -6.46 -5.26 -4.14
CA ILE A 17 -5.15 -4.65 -3.91
C ILE A 17 -4.79 -4.98 -2.47
N LYS A 18 -3.82 -5.88 -2.28
CA LYS A 18 -3.28 -6.23 -0.98
C LYS A 18 -2.57 -4.97 -0.45
N VAL A 19 -3.26 -4.17 0.35
CA VAL A 19 -2.65 -3.05 1.08
C VAL A 19 -2.06 -3.65 2.34
N GLU A 20 -0.84 -4.17 2.26
CA GLU A 20 -0.10 -4.61 3.43
C GLU A 20 0.81 -3.48 3.91
N GLY A 21 0.78 -3.23 5.21
CA GLY A 21 1.68 -2.30 5.86
C GLY A 21 1.32 -2.16 7.34
N TYR A 22 2.32 -1.87 8.15
CA TYR A 22 2.19 -1.89 9.60
C TYR A 22 3.19 -0.94 10.26
N VAL A 23 2.88 -0.56 11.50
CA VAL A 23 3.78 0.21 12.36
C VAL A 23 4.52 -0.75 13.28
N GLU A 24 5.83 -0.82 13.15
CA GLU A 24 6.69 -1.57 14.07
C GLU A 24 7.11 -0.67 15.24
N TRP A 25 6.31 -0.69 16.30
CA TRP A 25 6.49 0.20 17.46
C TRP A 25 7.82 0.02 18.19
N ARG A 26 8.38 -1.19 18.17
CA ARG A 26 9.67 -1.45 18.85
C ARG A 26 10.83 -0.73 18.17
N THR A 27 10.82 -0.70 16.84
CA THR A 27 11.90 -0.10 16.04
C THR A 27 11.57 1.29 15.54
N GLN A 28 10.34 1.76 15.77
CA GLN A 28 9.81 3.03 15.29
C GLN A 28 9.87 3.16 13.76
N VAL A 29 9.65 2.05 13.06
CA VAL A 29 9.65 2.01 11.60
C VAL A 29 8.23 1.74 11.10
N ILE A 30 7.80 2.51 10.11
CA ILE A 30 6.56 2.27 9.38
C ILE A 30 6.93 1.59 8.06
N ARG A 31 6.26 0.48 7.75
CA ARG A 31 6.49 -0.31 6.54
C ARG A 31 5.21 -0.37 5.72
N ALA A 32 5.34 -0.31 4.41
CA ALA A 32 4.21 -0.40 3.50
C ALA A 32 4.66 -1.11 2.23
N THR A 33 3.77 -1.97 1.73
CA THR A 33 4.01 -2.76 0.53
C THR A 33 3.21 -2.18 -0.63
N GLY A 34 3.82 -2.13 -1.82
CA GLY A 34 3.16 -1.78 -3.06
C GLY A 34 3.30 -2.88 -4.10
N ILE A 35 2.20 -3.20 -4.78
CA ILE A 35 2.15 -4.26 -5.80
C ILE A 35 1.74 -3.63 -7.13
N ALA A 36 2.51 -3.89 -8.18
CA ALA A 36 2.19 -3.46 -9.54
C ALA A 36 2.24 -4.61 -10.53
N ALA A 37 1.32 -4.57 -11.50
CA ALA A 37 1.24 -5.54 -12.59
C ALA A 37 1.87 -4.98 -13.88
N PRO A 38 2.36 -5.85 -14.78
CA PRO A 38 2.90 -5.42 -16.06
C PRO A 38 1.81 -4.79 -16.91
N ASN A 39 2.11 -3.64 -17.54
CA ASN A 39 1.20 -3.01 -18.46
C ASN A 39 1.39 -3.61 -19.87
N PRO A 40 0.42 -4.38 -20.40
CA PRO A 40 0.56 -5.07 -21.68
C PRO A 40 0.64 -4.11 -22.87
N SER A 41 0.19 -2.87 -22.72
CA SER A 41 0.24 -1.85 -23.76
C SER A 41 1.64 -1.24 -23.97
N LEU A 42 2.57 -1.48 -23.03
CA LEU A 42 3.93 -0.96 -23.10
C LEU A 42 4.90 -1.96 -23.76
N PRO A 43 5.94 -1.51 -24.48
CA PRO A 43 6.99 -2.40 -24.97
C PRO A 43 7.67 -3.20 -23.85
N LEU A 44 8.03 -4.46 -24.11
CA LEU A 44 8.61 -5.37 -23.11
C LEU A 44 9.81 -4.78 -22.35
N ALA A 45 10.66 -4.01 -23.04
CA ALA A 45 11.84 -3.38 -22.45
C ALA A 45 11.49 -2.34 -21.37
N VAL A 46 10.35 -1.66 -21.47
CA VAL A 46 9.93 -0.60 -20.52
C VAL A 46 8.93 -1.09 -19.48
N GLN A 47 8.35 -2.29 -19.63
CA GLN A 47 7.37 -2.83 -18.68
C GLN A 47 7.95 -2.99 -17.27
N ARG A 48 9.17 -3.53 -17.14
CA ARG A 48 9.82 -3.73 -15.83
C ARG A 48 10.08 -2.42 -15.07
N PRO A 49 10.74 -1.39 -15.66
CA PRO A 49 10.93 -0.13 -14.95
C PRO A 49 9.60 0.57 -14.65
N ALA A 50 8.60 0.48 -15.54
CA ALA A 50 7.28 1.05 -15.29
C ALA A 50 6.56 0.37 -14.11
N MET A 51 6.63 -0.96 -14.01
CA MET A 51 6.10 -1.70 -12.85
C MET A 51 6.78 -1.29 -11.56
N LEU A 52 8.11 -1.17 -11.57
CA LEU A 52 8.86 -0.78 -10.38
C LEU A 52 8.45 0.60 -9.88
N GLU A 53 8.34 1.59 -10.77
CA GLU A 53 7.88 2.93 -10.41
C GLU A 53 6.42 2.92 -9.92
N ALA A 54 5.53 2.15 -10.56
CA ALA A 54 4.15 2.02 -10.10
C ALA A 54 4.06 1.36 -8.71
N ALA A 55 4.84 0.30 -8.45
CA ALA A 55 4.84 -0.37 -7.16
C ALA A 55 5.36 0.56 -6.05
N LYS A 56 6.43 1.33 -6.30
CA LYS A 56 6.91 2.36 -5.36
C LYS A 56 5.85 3.40 -5.05
N GLN A 57 5.13 3.91 -6.06
CA GLN A 57 4.06 4.89 -5.86
C GLN A 57 2.90 4.32 -5.03
N ILE A 58 2.55 3.05 -5.26
CA ILE A 58 1.54 2.34 -4.47
C ILE A 58 2.02 2.16 -3.02
N ALA A 59 3.27 1.76 -2.80
CA ALA A 59 3.86 1.63 -1.46
C ALA A 59 3.86 2.97 -0.71
N LEU A 60 4.29 4.06 -1.38
CA LEU A 60 4.25 5.43 -0.85
C LEU A 60 2.85 5.87 -0.43
N ARG A 61 1.85 5.60 -1.26
CA ARG A 61 0.45 5.91 -0.96
C ARG A 61 -0.02 5.13 0.26
N ASN A 62 0.30 3.84 0.33
CA ASN A 62 -0.04 2.99 1.47
C ASN A 62 0.66 3.47 2.75
N LEU A 63 1.94 3.88 2.65
CA LEU A 63 2.71 4.46 3.75
C LEU A 63 2.04 5.74 4.29
N LEU A 64 1.62 6.64 3.40
CA LEU A 64 0.88 7.85 3.79
C LEU A 64 -0.44 7.52 4.49
N GLN A 65 -1.20 6.53 4.02
CA GLN A 65 -2.45 6.11 4.66
C GLN A 65 -2.20 5.57 6.07
N ILE A 66 -1.15 4.78 6.26
CA ILE A 66 -0.77 4.24 7.58
C ILE A 66 -0.37 5.39 8.50
N VAL A 67 0.51 6.27 8.05
CA VAL A 67 0.97 7.44 8.83
C VAL A 67 -0.22 8.29 9.28
N LYS A 68 -1.17 8.57 8.38
CA LYS A 68 -2.38 9.33 8.69
C LYS A 68 -3.25 8.70 9.78
N GLY A 69 -3.33 7.37 9.80
CA GLY A 69 -4.09 6.60 10.80
C GLY A 69 -3.42 6.48 12.16
N VAL A 70 -2.16 6.88 12.31
CA VAL A 70 -1.44 6.83 13.60
C VAL A 70 -2.07 7.81 14.59
N TYR A 71 -2.37 7.32 15.79
CA TYR A 71 -2.78 8.15 16.92
C TYR A 71 -1.57 8.85 17.55
N ILE A 72 -1.66 10.16 17.72
CA ILE A 72 -0.66 10.96 18.47
C ILE A 72 -1.06 11.17 19.93
N ASN A 73 -2.34 10.97 20.25
CA ASN A 73 -2.91 10.85 21.59
C ASN A 73 -4.20 10.01 21.50
N SER A 74 -4.95 9.88 22.60
CA SER A 74 -6.16 9.04 22.67
C SER A 74 -7.30 9.45 21.73
N GLU A 75 -7.31 10.68 21.22
CA GLU A 75 -8.45 11.25 20.47
C GLU A 75 -8.04 11.83 19.11
N THR A 76 -6.75 11.97 18.86
CA THR A 76 -6.21 12.70 17.71
C THR A 76 -5.29 11.81 16.89
N THR A 77 -5.59 11.69 15.60
CA THR A 77 -4.71 11.05 14.61
C THR A 77 -3.77 12.07 13.96
N VAL A 78 -2.74 11.60 13.27
CA VAL A 78 -1.88 12.44 12.43
C VAL A 78 -2.71 13.16 11.38
N GLU A 79 -3.69 12.51 10.76
CA GLU A 79 -4.60 13.16 9.82
C GLU A 79 -5.35 14.34 10.44
N ASN A 80 -5.91 14.16 11.65
CA ASN A 80 -6.57 15.25 12.38
C ASN A 80 -5.61 16.43 12.65
N ALA A 81 -4.34 16.15 12.95
CA ALA A 81 -3.33 17.18 13.15
C ALA A 81 -2.94 17.89 11.84
N MET A 82 -2.84 17.17 10.73
CA MET A 82 -2.55 17.73 9.40
C MET A 82 -3.65 18.67 8.93
N LEU A 83 -4.92 18.37 9.23
CA LEU A 83 -6.06 19.25 8.91
C LEU A 83 -6.01 20.59 9.66
N LYS A 84 -5.42 20.60 10.87
CA LYS A 84 -5.34 21.79 11.72
C LYS A 84 -4.10 22.65 11.43
N SER A 85 -3.12 22.16 10.68
CA SER A 85 -1.87 22.89 10.42
C SER A 85 -1.21 22.49 9.11
N ASP A 86 -1.09 23.45 8.19
CA ASP A 86 -0.36 23.29 6.93
C ASP A 86 1.13 22.99 7.15
N VAL A 87 1.71 23.46 8.25
CA VAL A 87 3.11 23.16 8.63
C VAL A 87 3.25 21.67 8.97
N ILE A 88 2.29 21.10 9.72
CA ILE A 88 2.28 19.67 10.03
C ILE A 88 2.09 18.86 8.75
N ARG A 89 1.12 19.24 7.89
CA ARG A 89 0.91 18.59 6.59
C ARG A 89 2.19 18.55 5.77
N SER A 90 2.84 19.72 5.60
CA SER A 90 4.06 19.84 4.81
C SER A 90 5.22 19.00 5.36
N LYS A 91 5.37 18.94 6.70
CA LYS A 91 6.38 18.10 7.35
C LYS A 91 6.11 16.61 7.14
N VAL A 92 4.87 16.16 7.35
CA VAL A 92 4.48 14.75 7.16
C VAL A 92 4.71 14.32 5.72
N GLU A 93 4.27 15.10 4.75
CA GLU A 93 4.52 14.83 3.33
C GLU A 93 6.00 14.82 2.98
N GLY A 94 6.80 15.71 3.60
CA GLY A 94 8.26 15.72 3.47
C GLY A 94 8.91 14.44 3.97
N TYR A 95 8.54 13.97 5.16
CA TYR A 95 9.10 12.75 5.75
C TYR A 95 8.78 11.49 4.94
N ILE A 96 7.56 11.40 4.39
CA ILE A 96 7.13 10.22 3.61
C ILE A 96 7.91 10.10 2.29
N ARG A 97 8.41 11.21 1.74
CA ARG A 97 9.23 11.20 0.53
C ARG A 97 10.64 10.64 0.76
N ASP A 98 11.14 10.66 2.00
CA ASP A 98 12.44 10.08 2.37
C ASP A 98 12.29 8.61 2.78
N PHE A 99 11.74 7.80 1.87
CA PHE A 99 11.58 6.35 2.06
C PHE A 99 12.75 5.59 1.44
N ARG A 100 12.96 4.36 1.92
CA ARG A 100 13.95 3.43 1.36
C ARG A 100 13.25 2.14 0.99
N ILE A 101 13.60 1.62 -0.18
CA ILE A 101 13.14 0.31 -0.62
C ILE A 101 13.95 -0.74 0.13
N LEU A 102 13.24 -1.64 0.78
CA LEU A 102 13.83 -2.72 1.56
C LEU A 102 13.96 -3.98 0.73
N LYS A 103 12.95 -4.26 -0.10
CA LYS A 103 12.93 -5.48 -0.90
C LYS A 103 12.03 -5.34 -2.13
N GLU A 104 12.49 -5.94 -3.22
CA GLU A 104 11.72 -6.13 -4.46
C GLU A 104 11.48 -7.64 -4.65
N ARG A 105 10.26 -8.05 -4.98
CA ARG A 105 9.88 -9.44 -5.23
C ARG A 105 9.06 -9.57 -6.51
N TYR A 106 9.57 -10.36 -7.45
CA TYR A 106 8.78 -10.80 -8.59
C TYR A 106 7.93 -12.01 -8.18
N MET A 107 6.62 -11.89 -8.36
CA MET A 107 5.65 -12.93 -8.07
C MET A 107 5.49 -13.90 -9.26
N SER A 108 4.93 -15.08 -9.02
CA SER A 108 4.71 -16.08 -10.07
C SER A 108 3.68 -15.66 -11.13
N ASP A 109 2.80 -14.72 -10.80
CA ASP A 109 1.81 -14.13 -11.71
C ASP A 109 2.37 -12.97 -12.57
N GLY A 110 3.67 -12.67 -12.42
CA GLY A 110 4.36 -11.61 -13.14
C GLY A 110 4.23 -10.22 -12.52
N THR A 111 3.54 -10.08 -11.38
CA THR A 111 3.51 -8.82 -10.63
C THR A 111 4.82 -8.58 -9.87
N LEU A 112 5.06 -7.32 -9.52
CA LEU A 112 6.20 -6.88 -8.72
C LEU A 112 5.68 -6.28 -7.41
N GLU A 113 6.19 -6.81 -6.31
CA GLU A 113 5.95 -6.36 -4.95
C GLU A 113 7.18 -5.62 -4.41
N VAL A 114 6.97 -4.46 -3.79
CA VAL A 114 8.01 -3.59 -3.23
C VAL A 114 7.65 -3.25 -1.79
N ASP A 115 8.59 -3.46 -0.86
CA ASP A 115 8.48 -3.09 0.57
C ASP A 115 9.37 -1.91 0.96
#